data_AF-A0AA39JRX3-F1
#
_entry.id   AF-A0AA39JRX3-F1
#
_cell.length_a   1.000
_cell.length_b   1.000
_cell.length_c   1.000
_cell.angle_alpha   90.00
_cell.angle_beta   90.00
_cell.angle_gamma   90.00
#
_symmetry.space_group_name_H-M   'P 1'
#
loop_
_entity.id
_entity.type
_entity.pdbx_description
1 polymer ?
#
loop_
_entity_poly.entity_id
_entity_poly.type
_entity_poly.pdbx_seq_one_letter_code
_entity_poly.pdbx_strand_id
1 'polypeptide(L)'
;MHPSATDLNDMFRGIIVVEYLPYPFTTLAGDEDWKPAAPYILKLSSTYTIGEICSVIFKKGRDRYRFNDLGQGCRHWCANIIHDLEVLGWAKDIEQSFEDWEEESSKLLGPRFLMPRITGVFY
;
A
#
# COMPACT_ATOMS: atom_id res chain seq x y z
N MET A 1 -4.42 15.65 14.14
CA MET A 1 -5.12 14.46 13.63
C MET A 1 -4.05 13.41 13.41
N HIS A 2 -3.92 12.41 14.28
CA HIS A 2 -2.94 11.34 14.10
C HIS A 2 -3.40 10.45 12.92
N PRO A 3 -2.50 9.96 12.05
CA PRO A 3 -2.87 8.93 11.07
C PRO A 3 -3.50 7.76 11.82
N SER A 4 -4.68 7.32 11.40
CA SER A 4 -5.54 6.34 12.10
C SER A 4 -4.93 4.94 12.24
N ALA A 5 -3.68 4.75 11.84
CA ALA A 5 -3.04 3.44 11.68
C ALA A 5 -1.56 3.47 12.09
N THR A 6 -1.28 3.70 13.37
CA THR A 6 0.10 3.64 13.91
C THR A 6 0.13 2.73 15.13
N ASP A 7 1.02 1.74 15.15
CA ASP A 7 1.28 0.96 16.37
C ASP A 7 1.99 1.87 17.37
N LEU A 8 1.33 2.14 18.50
CA LEU A 8 1.86 3.04 19.54
C LEU A 8 3.09 2.45 20.25
N ASN A 9 3.31 1.13 20.15
CA ASN A 9 4.47 0.47 20.71
C ASN A 9 5.66 0.46 19.74
N ASP A 10 5.41 0.58 18.44
CA ASP A 10 6.42 0.71 17.39
C ASP A 10 5.86 1.52 16.22
N MET A 11 6.12 2.82 16.24
CA MET A 11 5.58 3.76 15.24
C MET A 11 6.04 3.47 13.81
N PHE A 12 7.07 2.63 13.63
CA PHE A 12 7.60 2.23 12.33
C PHE A 12 7.16 0.83 11.92
N ARG A 13 6.34 0.15 12.70
CA ARG A 13 5.79 -1.14 12.32
C ARG A 13 4.67 -0.96 11.30
N GLY A 14 4.74 -1.73 10.23
CA GLY A 14 3.63 -1.87 9.28
C GLY A 14 2.47 -2.60 9.95
N ILE A 15 1.29 -2.00 9.93
CA ILE A 15 0.06 -2.63 10.42
C ILE A 15 -0.96 -2.74 9.28
N ILE A 16 -1.85 -3.73 9.40
CA ILE A 16 -2.96 -3.91 8.46
C ILE A 16 -4.20 -3.33 9.10
N VAL A 17 -4.81 -2.40 8.38
CA VAL A 17 -6.08 -1.82 8.79
C VAL A 17 -7.15 -2.29 7.82
N VAL A 18 -8.17 -2.95 8.37
CA VAL A 18 -9.36 -3.37 7.63
C VAL A 18 -10.47 -2.42 8.01
N GLU A 19 -10.80 -1.51 7.10
CA GLU A 19 -11.89 -0.57 7.25
C GLU A 19 -12.94 -0.83 6.17
N TYR A 20 -14.22 -0.87 6.57
CA TYR A 20 -15.31 -0.79 5.61
C TYR A 20 -15.53 0.68 5.27
N LEU A 21 -14.76 1.15 4.28
CA LEU A 21 -14.97 2.48 3.73
C LEU A 21 -15.92 2.34 2.54
N PRO A 22 -17.08 3.05 2.50
CA PRO A 22 -17.56 3.44 1.20
C PRO A 22 -16.39 4.20 0.56
N TYR A 23 -16.00 3.89 -0.67
CA TYR A 23 -15.07 4.74 -1.41
C TYR A 23 -15.92 5.77 -2.19
N PRO A 24 -16.46 6.85 -1.60
CA PRO A 24 -16.59 8.08 -2.36
C PRO A 24 -15.15 8.58 -2.48
N PHE A 25 -14.61 8.69 -3.69
CA PHE A 25 -13.32 9.32 -3.98
C PHE A 25 -13.11 10.52 -3.05
N THR A 26 -12.36 10.34 -1.98
CA THR A 26 -12.25 11.32 -0.91
C THR A 26 -11.30 12.37 -1.41
N THR A 27 -11.85 13.53 -1.78
CA THR A 27 -11.23 14.81 -1.48
C THR A 27 -10.86 14.77 0.01
N LEU A 28 -9.63 14.36 0.29
CA LEU A 28 -9.01 14.58 1.58
C LEU A 28 -9.02 16.09 1.79
N ALA A 29 -9.88 16.54 2.72
CA ALA A 29 -9.91 17.92 3.15
C ALA A 29 -8.59 18.24 3.84
N GLY A 30 -7.67 18.82 3.07
CA GLY A 30 -6.36 19.28 3.52
C GLY A 30 -5.69 20.03 2.38
N ASP A 31 -5.74 21.37 2.48
CA ASP A 31 -5.26 22.39 1.54
C ASP A 31 -5.84 22.34 0.12
N GLU A 32 -6.41 23.47 -0.32
CA GLU A 32 -7.05 23.65 -1.64
C GLU A 32 -6.14 23.36 -2.85
N ASP A 33 -4.83 23.18 -2.61
CA ASP A 33 -3.80 22.91 -3.61
C ASP A 33 -3.34 21.44 -3.69
N TRP A 34 -3.81 20.55 -2.81
CA TRP A 34 -3.37 19.15 -2.82
C TRP A 34 -4.45 18.20 -3.34
N LYS A 35 -4.25 17.70 -4.57
CA LYS A 35 -4.97 16.52 -5.07
C LYS A 35 -4.08 15.29 -4.85
N PRO A 36 -4.44 14.32 -4.00
CA PRO A 36 -3.72 13.05 -3.97
C PRO A 36 -3.74 12.44 -5.38
N ALA A 37 -2.62 11.81 -5.79
CA ALA A 37 -2.69 10.89 -6.92
C ALA A 37 -3.79 9.86 -6.63
N ALA A 38 -4.57 9.49 -7.64
CA ALA A 38 -5.60 8.46 -7.47
C ALA A 38 -4.95 7.21 -6.87
N PRO A 39 -5.59 6.55 -5.88
CA PRO A 39 -5.02 5.37 -5.27
C PRO A 39 -4.82 4.29 -6.33
N TYR A 40 -3.79 3.46 -6.15
CA TYR A 40 -3.67 2.26 -6.97
C TYR A 40 -4.84 1.32 -6.67
N ILE A 41 -5.61 0.98 -7.71
CA ILE A 41 -6.74 0.06 -7.59
C ILE A 41 -6.30 -1.32 -8.10
N LEU A 42 -6.05 -2.22 -7.16
CA LEU A 42 -5.79 -3.62 -7.47
C LEU A 42 -7.11 -4.34 -7.78
N LYS A 43 -7.25 -4.88 -8.99
CA LYS A 43 -8.40 -5.71 -9.37
C LYS A 43 -8.06 -7.19 -9.23
N LEU A 44 -8.85 -7.90 -8.42
CA LEU A 44 -8.73 -9.35 -8.25
C LEU A 44 -9.44 -10.11 -9.38
N SER A 45 -8.96 -11.30 -9.68
CA SER A 45 -9.48 -12.20 -10.73
C SER A 45 -10.80 -12.87 -10.35
N SER A 46 -11.15 -12.88 -9.07
CA SER A 46 -12.38 -13.45 -8.51
C SER A 46 -12.80 -12.70 -7.25
N THR A 47 -13.90 -13.15 -6.65
CA THR A 47 -14.35 -12.71 -5.33
C THR A 47 -13.60 -13.47 -4.24
N TYR A 48 -12.98 -12.73 -3.32
CA TYR A 48 -12.32 -13.27 -2.13
C TYR A 48 -12.86 -12.56 -0.89
N THR A 49 -12.89 -13.26 0.22
CA THR A 49 -13.18 -12.69 1.54
C THR A 49 -11.96 -11.95 2.08
N ILE A 50 -12.19 -10.97 2.96
CA ILE A 50 -11.11 -10.31 3.67
C ILE A 50 -10.30 -11.30 4.51
N GLY A 51 -10.93 -12.33 5.07
CA GLY A 51 -10.25 -13.38 5.82
C GLY A 51 -9.24 -14.16 4.97
N GLU A 52 -9.57 -14.44 3.71
CA GLU A 52 -8.66 -15.10 2.77
C GLU A 52 -7.45 -14.23 2.44
N ILE A 53 -7.67 -12.93 2.17
CA ILE A 53 -6.60 -11.97 1.90
C ILE A 53 -5.68 -11.81 3.13
N CYS A 54 -6.26 -11.61 4.31
CA CYS A 54 -5.51 -11.54 5.56
C CYS A 54 -4.72 -12.82 5.83
N SER A 55 -5.29 -13.99 5.57
CA SER A 55 -4.58 -15.27 5.71
C SER A 55 -3.32 -15.32 4.83
N VAL A 56 -3.38 -14.84 3.58
CA VAL A 56 -2.20 -14.79 2.70
C VAL A 56 -1.12 -13.90 3.29
N ILE A 57 -1.51 -12.68 3.69
CA ILE A 57 -0.61 -11.69 4.27
C ILE A 57 0.09 -12.25 5.51
N PHE A 58 -0.66 -12.79 6.47
CA PHE A 58 -0.12 -13.28 7.73
C PHE A 58 0.72 -14.56 7.55
N LYS A 59 0.29 -15.50 6.70
CA LYS A 59 1.06 -16.73 6.45
C LYS A 59 2.42 -16.46 5.82
N LYS A 60 2.52 -15.39 5.02
CA LYS A 60 3.77 -14.93 4.42
C LYS A 60 4.55 -13.96 5.31
N GLY A 61 4.05 -13.67 6.51
CA GLY A 61 4.70 -12.77 7.47
C GLY A 61 4.74 -11.32 7.01
N ARG A 62 3.82 -10.86 6.15
CA ARG A 62 3.83 -9.47 5.69
C ARG A 62 3.43 -8.47 6.78
N ASP A 63 2.88 -8.94 7.90
CA ASP A 63 2.67 -8.17 9.13
C ASP A 63 3.94 -7.93 9.95
N ARG A 64 5.05 -8.59 9.58
CA ARG A 64 6.37 -8.41 10.18
C ARG A 64 7.23 -7.50 9.31
N TYR A 65 6.73 -6.29 9.07
CA TYR A 65 7.42 -5.28 8.29
C TYR A 65 7.70 -4.05 9.15
N ARG A 66 8.90 -3.50 9.00
CA ARG A 66 9.30 -2.24 9.63
C ARG A 66 9.69 -1.25 8.53
N PHE A 67 9.08 -0.07 8.56
CA PHE A 67 9.49 1.07 7.73
C PHE A 67 10.91 1.51 8.10
N ASN A 68 11.55 2.30 7.23
CA ASN A 68 12.84 2.90 7.59
C ASN A 68 12.67 3.94 8.73
N ASP A 69 13.79 4.50 9.21
CA ASP A 69 13.79 5.48 10.31
C ASP A 69 13.04 6.79 10.01
N LEU A 70 12.65 7.00 8.74
CA LEU A 70 11.84 8.12 8.28
C LEU A 70 10.36 7.74 8.08
N GLY A 71 9.94 6.53 8.45
CA GLY A 71 8.58 6.03 8.24
C GLY A 71 8.24 5.74 6.78
N GLN A 72 9.25 5.53 5.93
CA GLN A 72 9.08 5.27 4.50
C GLN A 72 9.18 3.78 4.18
N GLY A 73 8.60 3.40 3.04
CA GLY A 73 8.63 2.03 2.54
C GLY A 73 7.26 1.37 2.39
N CYS A 74 6.17 2.13 2.52
CA CYS A 74 4.81 1.66 2.27
C CYS A 74 4.64 1.05 0.87
N ARG A 75 5.22 1.66 -0.17
CA ARG A 75 5.12 1.13 -1.54
C ARG A 75 5.87 -0.17 -1.74
N HIS A 76 7.01 -0.34 -1.10
CA HIS A 76 7.72 -1.62 -1.12
C HIS A 76 6.91 -2.74 -0.41
N TRP A 77 6.24 -2.41 0.69
CA TRP A 77 5.34 -3.34 1.36
C TRP A 77 4.14 -3.72 0.48
N CYS A 78 3.48 -2.72 -0.15
CA CYS A 78 2.38 -2.97 -1.10
C CYS A 78 2.82 -3.83 -2.28
N ALA A 79 3.98 -3.55 -2.88
CA ALA A 79 4.53 -4.34 -3.99
C ALA A 79 4.70 -5.82 -3.63
N ASN A 80 5.16 -6.11 -2.41
CA ASN A 80 5.30 -7.49 -1.93
C ASN A 80 3.95 -8.21 -1.79
N ILE A 81 2.92 -7.52 -1.29
CA ILE A 81 1.56 -8.09 -1.19
C ILE A 81 0.97 -8.30 -2.58
N ILE A 82 1.11 -7.33 -3.48
CA ILE A 82 0.69 -7.44 -4.88
C ILE A 82 1.32 -8.66 -5.54
N HIS A 83 2.63 -8.82 -5.41
CA HIS A 83 3.37 -9.97 -5.93
C HIS A 83 2.87 -11.29 -5.33
N ASP A 84 2.59 -11.33 -4.02
CA ASP A 84 2.04 -12.54 -3.39
C ASP A 84 0.67 -12.95 -3.94
N LEU A 85 -0.20 -11.97 -4.22
CA LEU A 85 -1.52 -12.20 -4.82
C LEU A 85 -1.41 -12.63 -6.28
N GLU A 86 -0.44 -12.11 -7.01
CA GLU A 86 -0.14 -12.51 -8.39
C GLU A 86 0.39 -13.95 -8.47
N VAL A 87 1.32 -14.33 -7.59
CA VAL A 87 1.84 -15.71 -7.48
C VAL A 87 0.73 -16.72 -7.16
N LEU A 88 -0.29 -16.29 -6.41
CA LEU A 88 -1.47 -17.12 -6.13
C LEU A 88 -2.48 -17.15 -7.29
N GLY A 89 -2.27 -16.36 -8.35
CA GLY A 89 -3.19 -16.23 -9.48
C GLY A 89 -4.48 -15.46 -9.15
N TRP A 90 -4.51 -14.75 -8.02
CA TRP A 90 -5.68 -13.97 -7.58
C TRP A 90 -5.79 -12.65 -8.33
N ALA A 91 -4.76 -12.33 -9.12
CA ALA A 91 -4.55 -11.04 -9.72
C ALA A 91 -3.51 -11.27 -10.86
N LYS A 92 -3.57 -10.56 -12.00
CA LYS A 92 -2.72 -10.81 -13.19
C LYS A 92 -2.14 -9.51 -13.77
N ASP A 93 -0.91 -9.58 -14.25
CA ASP A 93 -0.18 -8.51 -14.97
C ASP A 93 0.01 -7.24 -14.12
N ILE A 94 0.40 -7.41 -12.85
CA ILE A 94 0.19 -6.36 -11.84
C ILE A 94 1.47 -5.69 -11.44
N GLU A 95 2.58 -6.42 -11.38
CA GLU A 95 3.85 -5.80 -11.03
C GLU A 95 4.18 -4.65 -11.99
N GLN A 96 4.00 -4.86 -13.30
CA GLN A 96 4.14 -3.81 -14.31
C GLN A 96 3.08 -2.70 -14.16
N SER A 97 1.80 -3.06 -13.97
CA SER A 97 0.74 -2.06 -13.78
C SER A 97 0.96 -1.17 -12.55
N PHE A 98 1.52 -1.73 -11.48
CA PHE A 98 1.84 -0.99 -10.27
C PHE A 98 3.03 -0.07 -10.51
N GLU A 99 4.06 -0.53 -11.22
CA GLU A 99 5.21 0.29 -11.63
C GLU A 99 4.79 1.46 -12.52
N ASP A 100 3.94 1.21 -13.51
CA ASP A 100 3.43 2.25 -14.40
C ASP A 100 2.67 3.32 -13.61
N TRP A 101 1.82 2.91 -12.66
CA TRP A 101 1.13 3.84 -11.75
C TRP A 101 2.10 4.63 -10.85
N GLU A 102 3.19 4.00 -10.40
CA GLU A 102 4.22 4.69 -9.61
C GLU A 102 4.98 5.73 -10.44
N GLU A 103 5.30 5.42 -11.69
CA GLU A 103 5.93 6.37 -12.61
C GLU A 103 5.02 7.55 -12.92
N GLU A 104 3.74 7.30 -13.22
CA GLU A 104 2.74 8.34 -13.46
C GLU A 104 2.55 9.22 -12.22
N SER A 105 2.42 8.60 -11.04
CA SER A 105 2.32 9.32 -9.76
C SER A 105 3.57 10.15 -9.47
N SER A 106 4.76 9.64 -9.80
CA SER A 106 6.02 10.38 -9.66
C SER A 106 6.06 11.61 -10.56
N LYS A 107 5.61 11.51 -11.81
CA LYS A 107 5.52 12.64 -12.74
C LYS A 107 4.56 13.72 -12.22
N LEU A 108 3.46 13.33 -11.59
CA LEU A 108 2.44 14.25 -11.05
C LEU A 108 2.86 14.91 -9.73
N LEU A 109 3.48 14.14 -8.82
CA LEU A 109 3.76 14.58 -7.45
C LEU A 109 5.21 15.04 -7.22
N GLY A 110 6.09 14.76 -8.18
CA GLY A 110 7.50 15.15 -8.17
C GLY A 110 8.22 14.71 -6.89
N PRO A 111 8.91 15.62 -6.17
CA PRO A 111 9.75 15.27 -5.02
C PRO A 111 8.97 14.72 -3.82
N ARG A 112 7.63 14.82 -3.82
CA ARG A 112 6.77 14.24 -2.79
C ARG A 112 6.58 12.74 -2.97
N PHE A 113 6.87 12.20 -4.16
CA PHE A 113 6.75 10.79 -4.49
C PHE A 113 8.13 10.22 -4.85
N LEU A 114 8.83 9.77 -3.82
CA LEU A 114 10.25 9.41 -3.89
C LEU A 114 10.49 8.13 -4.68
N MET A 115 11.04 8.25 -5.88
CA MET A 115 11.52 7.13 -6.70
C MET A 115 13.06 7.03 -6.64
N PRO A 116 13.67 5.82 -6.70
CA PRO A 116 13.01 4.50 -6.72
C PRO A 116 12.35 4.17 -5.38
N ARG A 117 11.60 3.06 -5.31
CA ARG A 117 10.94 2.61 -4.08
C ARG A 117 11.93 2.54 -2.93
N ILE A 118 11.65 3.27 -1.86
CA ILE A 118 12.36 3.13 -0.60
C ILE A 118 11.91 1.82 0.06
N THR A 119 12.87 1.06 0.59
CA THR A 119 12.62 -0.23 1.23
C THR A 119 12.65 -0.12 2.74
N GLY A 120 11.76 -0.83 3.41
CA GLY A 120 11.87 -1.19 4.82
C GLY A 120 12.46 -2.59 4.97
N VAL A 121 12.21 -3.24 6.11
CA VAL A 121 12.76 -4.55 6.45
C VAL A 121 11.66 -5.50 6.92
N PHE A 122 11.63 -6.72 6.37
CA PHE A 122 10.85 -7.83 6.92
C PHE A 122 11.67 -8.62 7.96
N TYR A 123 11.04 -9.05 9.06
CA TYR A 123 11.72 -9.74 10.19
C TYR A 123 11.00 -10.99 10.69
#